data_AF-A0A7K9JLI6-F1
#
_entry.id   AF-A0A7K9JLI6-F1
#
_cell.length_a   1.000
_cell.length_b   1.000
_cell.length_c   1.000
_cell.angle_alpha   90.00
_cell.angle_beta   90.00
_cell.angle_gamma   90.00
#
_symmetry.space_group_name_H-M   'P 1'
#
loop_
_entity.id
_entity.type
_entity.pdbx_description
1 polymer ?
#
loop_
_entity_poly.entity_id
_entity_poly.type
_entity_poly.pdbx_seq_one_letter_code
_entity_poly.pdbx_strand_id
1 'polypeptide(L)'
;AGHVQLDSRPTLPTTGTPHLPRMFSICGSRQSLDPAEEYKMNYQRRGIAMIFNHEHFFWHLKLQDRRGTMADRNNLKRSLTDLGFEVRLFDDLKAEDVLQKIHEASMDDHSNADCFVCVFLSHGEDDHIYAYDKKIEIQTITDMFRGNRCQSLAGKPKIFIIQ
;
A
#
# COMPACT_ATOMS: atom_id res chain seq x y z
N ALA A 1 41.06 56.86 41.79
CA ALA A 1 40.09 56.50 42.85
C ALA A 1 38.69 56.86 42.35
N GLY A 2 37.63 56.10 42.62
CA GLY A 2 37.57 54.82 43.33
C GLY A 2 36.29 54.04 42.96
N HIS A 3 36.20 52.76 43.35
CA HIS A 3 34.99 51.96 43.18
C HIS A 3 33.81 52.52 43.99
N VAL A 4 32.59 52.33 43.47
CA VAL A 4 31.38 52.22 44.29
C VAL A 4 30.65 50.94 43.86
N GLN A 5 30.43 50.06 44.81
CA GLN A 5 29.64 48.84 44.68
C GLN A 5 28.60 48.86 45.82
N LEU A 6 27.35 48.57 45.50
CA LEU A 6 26.29 48.32 46.48
C LEU A 6 25.45 47.13 45.99
N ASP A 7 25.39 46.09 46.81
CA ASP A 7 24.66 44.84 46.56
C ASP A 7 23.41 44.81 47.46
N SER A 8 22.30 44.25 46.96
CA SER A 8 21.00 44.22 47.64
C SER A 8 20.13 43.04 47.20
N ARG A 9 20.00 42.05 48.08
CA ARG A 9 18.96 41.00 48.14
C ARG A 9 18.18 41.20 49.46
N PRO A 10 17.01 40.57 49.77
CA PRO A 10 16.37 39.34 49.23
C PRO A 10 14.88 39.62 48.78
N THR A 11 13.89 38.71 48.61
CA THR A 11 13.54 37.42 49.28
C THR A 11 12.57 36.52 48.45
N LEU A 12 12.49 35.24 48.83
CA LEU A 12 11.61 34.13 48.33
C LEU A 12 10.16 34.18 48.92
N PRO A 13 9.20 33.25 48.64
CA PRO A 13 9.26 31.84 48.16
C PRO A 13 8.34 31.56 46.91
N THR A 14 7.71 30.40 46.56
CA THR A 14 7.36 29.12 47.25
C THR A 14 7.03 27.94 46.27
N THR A 15 7.22 26.69 46.75
CA THR A 15 6.60 25.37 46.40
C THR A 15 5.88 25.04 45.08
N GLY A 16 6.22 23.87 44.50
CA GLY A 16 5.32 23.02 43.70
C GLY A 16 6.01 21.95 42.84
N THR A 17 5.84 20.65 43.15
CA THR A 17 6.31 19.50 42.32
C THR A 17 5.13 18.58 41.98
N PRO A 18 5.16 17.84 40.84
CA PRO A 18 5.64 16.45 40.93
C PRO A 18 6.40 15.90 39.69
N HIS A 19 7.14 14.82 39.96
CA HIS A 19 7.76 13.82 39.09
C HIS A 19 7.29 13.69 37.63
N LEU A 20 8.25 13.75 36.69
CA LEU A 20 8.15 13.17 35.35
C LEU A 20 8.88 11.79 35.36
N PRO A 21 8.35 10.73 34.74
CA PRO A 21 8.95 9.39 34.81
C PRO A 21 10.27 9.27 34.04
N ARG A 22 11.03 8.19 34.34
CA ARG A 22 12.33 7.87 33.73
C ARG A 22 12.29 8.01 32.21
N MET A 23 13.15 8.88 31.68
CA MET A 23 13.47 8.94 30.26
C MET A 23 14.05 7.59 29.81
N PHE A 24 13.39 6.91 28.87
CA PHE A 24 13.92 5.68 28.30
C PHE A 24 15.23 5.99 27.56
N SER A 25 16.27 5.19 27.81
CA SER A 25 17.59 5.42 27.24
C SER A 25 17.63 4.97 25.78
N ILE A 26 17.30 5.89 24.86
CA ILE A 26 17.46 5.68 23.41
C ILE A 26 18.95 5.85 23.08
N CYS A 27 19.72 4.77 23.29
CA CYS A 27 21.10 4.66 22.84
C CYS A 27 21.13 3.93 21.49
N GLY A 28 21.54 4.62 20.43
CA GLY A 28 21.69 4.05 19.08
C GLY A 28 21.21 5.00 17.99
N SER A 29 22.17 5.63 17.30
CA SER A 29 22.03 6.46 16.07
C SER A 29 20.81 7.40 15.97
N ARG A 30 21.07 8.71 15.89
CA ARG A 30 20.21 9.60 15.08
C ARG A 30 20.28 9.11 13.63
N GLN A 31 19.26 8.38 13.18
CA GLN A 31 19.06 8.16 11.75
C GLN A 31 18.70 9.51 11.12
N SER A 32 19.59 10.04 10.27
CA SER A 32 19.25 11.15 9.38
C SER A 32 18.30 10.61 8.33
N LEU A 33 17.01 10.94 8.46
CA LEU A 33 16.03 10.69 7.40
C LEU A 33 16.48 11.46 6.16
N ASP A 34 16.71 10.75 5.05
CA ASP A 34 16.99 11.37 3.77
C ASP A 34 15.64 11.76 3.13
N PRO A 35 15.36 13.07 2.90
CA PRO A 35 14.13 13.48 2.24
C PRO A 35 14.03 13.05 0.77
N ALA A 36 15.10 12.48 0.21
CA ALA A 36 15.16 11.90 -1.13
C ALA A 36 15.33 10.36 -1.13
N GLU A 37 14.96 9.66 -0.05
CA GLU A 37 14.96 8.19 -0.04
C GLU A 37 13.94 7.61 -1.03
N GLU A 38 14.41 6.94 -2.08
CA GLU A 38 13.61 6.28 -3.11
C GLU A 38 13.57 4.75 -2.95
N TYR A 39 12.50 4.12 -3.43
CA TYR A 39 12.44 2.67 -3.54
C TYR A 39 13.51 2.14 -4.49
N LYS A 40 14.14 1.01 -4.13
CA LYS A 40 15.12 0.33 -4.97
C LYS A 40 14.44 -0.38 -6.16
N MET A 41 14.32 0.33 -7.28
CA MET A 41 13.67 -0.13 -8.52
C MET A 41 14.68 -0.66 -9.57
N ASN A 42 15.65 -1.48 -9.14
CA ASN A 42 16.70 -2.06 -9.99
C ASN A 42 16.97 -3.56 -9.76
N TYR A 43 15.92 -4.33 -9.44
CA TYR A 43 15.94 -5.79 -9.45
C TYR A 43 15.84 -6.33 -10.90
N GLN A 44 15.84 -7.66 -11.06
CA GLN A 44 15.91 -8.32 -12.37
C GLN A 44 14.62 -8.17 -13.22
N ARG A 45 13.47 -8.01 -12.56
CA ARG A 45 12.16 -7.79 -13.18
C ARG A 45 11.50 -6.57 -12.56
N ARG A 46 10.67 -5.84 -13.31
CA ARG A 46 9.77 -4.84 -12.71
C ARG A 46 8.81 -5.50 -11.72
N GLY A 47 8.22 -6.62 -12.14
CA GLY A 47 7.29 -7.42 -11.36
C GLY A 47 6.07 -7.84 -12.16
N ILE A 48 5.06 -8.35 -11.47
CA ILE A 48 3.79 -8.80 -12.05
C ILE A 48 2.76 -7.67 -11.93
N ALA A 49 1.98 -7.49 -13.01
CA ALA A 49 0.80 -6.63 -13.02
C ALA A 49 -0.44 -7.47 -13.32
N MET A 50 -1.34 -7.61 -12.35
CA MET A 50 -2.62 -8.30 -12.55
C MET A 50 -3.70 -7.30 -12.94
N ILE A 51 -4.50 -7.60 -13.96
CA ILE A 51 -5.68 -6.82 -14.33
C ILE A 51 -6.90 -7.74 -14.35
N PHE A 52 -7.80 -7.52 -13.39
CA PHE A 52 -9.13 -8.12 -13.34
C PHE A 52 -10.13 -7.18 -13.99
N ASN A 53 -10.74 -7.63 -15.07
CA ASN A 53 -11.65 -6.86 -15.92
C ASN A 53 -13.04 -7.48 -15.87
N HIS A 54 -14.01 -6.76 -15.32
CA HIS A 54 -15.40 -7.18 -15.25
C HIS A 54 -16.24 -6.27 -16.15
N GLU A 55 -16.67 -6.81 -17.29
CA GLU A 55 -17.63 -6.18 -18.18
C GLU A 55 -19.05 -6.69 -17.88
N HIS A 56 -19.18 -7.98 -17.60
CA HIS A 56 -20.45 -8.65 -17.34
C HIS A 56 -20.59 -9.17 -15.90
N PHE A 57 -21.83 -9.22 -15.42
CA PHE A 57 -22.17 -9.57 -14.05
C PHE A 57 -23.35 -10.54 -14.00
N PHE A 58 -23.38 -11.42 -13.00
CA PHE A 58 -24.44 -12.40 -12.85
C PHE A 58 -25.78 -11.70 -12.55
N TRP A 59 -26.82 -12.02 -13.32
CA TRP A 59 -28.06 -11.25 -13.44
C TRP A 59 -28.74 -10.91 -12.10
N HIS A 60 -28.60 -11.75 -11.06
CA HIS A 60 -29.21 -11.50 -9.76
C HIS A 60 -28.63 -10.29 -9.02
N LEU A 61 -27.41 -9.84 -9.39
CA LEU A 61 -26.77 -8.63 -8.87
C LEU A 61 -27.44 -7.35 -9.40
N LYS A 62 -28.19 -7.41 -10.51
CA LYS A 62 -28.88 -6.28 -11.18
C LYS A 62 -27.97 -5.11 -11.62
N LEU A 63 -26.65 -5.33 -11.64
CA LEU A 63 -25.65 -4.42 -12.18
C LEU A 63 -25.78 -4.29 -13.71
N GLN A 64 -25.27 -3.21 -14.26
CA GLN A 64 -25.24 -2.95 -15.71
C GLN A 64 -23.89 -3.37 -16.30
N ASP A 65 -23.88 -3.77 -17.59
CA ASP A 65 -22.63 -4.06 -18.31
C ASP A 65 -21.69 -2.84 -18.32
N ARG A 66 -20.40 -3.01 -17.98
CA ARG A 66 -19.40 -1.92 -17.95
C ARG A 66 -18.79 -1.65 -19.33
N ARG A 67 -19.68 -1.37 -20.30
CA ARG A 67 -19.32 -1.13 -21.71
C ARG A 67 -18.20 -0.11 -21.85
N GLY A 68 -17.08 -0.55 -22.41
CA GLY A 68 -15.87 0.26 -22.58
C GLY A 68 -14.69 -0.18 -21.72
N THR A 69 -14.90 -0.96 -20.66
CA THR A 69 -13.81 -1.49 -19.79
C THR A 69 -12.75 -2.28 -20.56
N MET A 70 -13.13 -2.90 -21.68
CA MET A 70 -12.20 -3.56 -22.60
C MET A 70 -11.23 -2.61 -23.30
N ALA A 71 -11.56 -1.32 -23.46
CA ALA A 71 -10.60 -0.31 -23.90
C ALA A 71 -9.60 0.02 -22.79
N ASP A 72 -10.08 0.24 -21.57
CA ASP A 72 -9.25 0.56 -20.40
C ASP A 72 -8.27 -0.57 -20.08
N ARG A 73 -8.77 -1.82 -20.04
CA ARG A 73 -7.97 -3.04 -19.92
C ARG A 73 -6.85 -3.11 -20.96
N ASN A 74 -7.16 -2.84 -22.23
CA ASN A 74 -6.17 -2.89 -23.31
C ASN A 74 -5.18 -1.73 -23.27
N ASN A 75 -5.59 -0.55 -22.79
CA ASN A 75 -4.72 0.60 -22.60
C ASN A 75 -3.74 0.35 -21.43
N LEU A 76 -4.26 -0.06 -20.27
CA LEU A 76 -3.48 -0.46 -19.09
C LEU A 76 -2.50 -1.60 -19.41
N LYS A 77 -2.93 -2.61 -20.19
CA LYS A 77 -2.04 -3.68 -20.65
C LYS A 77 -0.82 -3.12 -21.37
N ARG A 78 -1.02 -2.19 -22.31
CA ARG A 78 0.09 -1.56 -23.06
C ARG A 78 0.99 -0.79 -22.11
N SER A 79 0.45 0.21 -21.40
CA SER A 79 1.24 1.06 -20.49
C SER A 79 2.02 0.28 -19.43
N LEU A 80 1.45 -0.79 -18.86
CA LEU A 80 2.16 -1.63 -17.89
C LEU A 80 3.20 -2.56 -18.55
N THR A 81 2.97 -3.03 -19.78
CA THR A 81 3.99 -3.74 -20.56
C THR A 81 5.16 -2.82 -20.90
N ASP A 82 4.87 -1.58 -21.32
CA ASP A 82 5.87 -0.55 -21.66
C ASP A 82 6.71 -0.12 -20.43
N LEU A 83 6.13 -0.17 -19.22
CA LEU A 83 6.82 0.02 -17.94
C LEU A 83 7.62 -1.21 -17.45
N GLY A 84 7.56 -2.32 -18.19
CA GLY A 84 8.33 -3.55 -17.97
C GLY A 84 7.63 -4.63 -17.13
N PHE A 85 6.33 -4.52 -16.87
CA PHE A 85 5.60 -5.52 -16.07
C PHE A 85 5.23 -6.78 -16.85
N GLU A 86 5.22 -7.92 -16.14
CA GLU A 86 4.58 -9.16 -16.58
C GLU A 86 3.06 -9.02 -16.40
N VAL A 87 2.36 -8.59 -17.46
CA VAL A 87 0.90 -8.32 -17.38
C VAL A 87 0.07 -9.60 -17.51
N ARG A 88 -0.62 -9.98 -16.43
CA ARG A 88 -1.58 -11.09 -16.36
C ARG A 88 -3.01 -10.52 -16.41
N LEU A 89 -3.85 -11.03 -17.32
CA LEU A 89 -5.20 -10.51 -17.57
C LEU A 89 -6.26 -11.56 -17.23
N PHE A 90 -7.36 -11.12 -16.62
CA PHE A 90 -8.48 -11.97 -16.22
C PHE A 90 -9.79 -11.26 -16.55
N ASP A 91 -10.72 -11.94 -17.23
CA ASP A 91 -12.03 -11.41 -17.62
C ASP A 91 -13.16 -12.13 -16.87
N ASP A 92 -14.16 -11.36 -16.40
CA ASP A 92 -15.44 -11.83 -15.85
C ASP A 92 -15.35 -13.03 -14.88
N LEU A 93 -14.26 -13.10 -14.09
CA LEU A 93 -14.05 -14.15 -13.10
C LEU A 93 -15.06 -14.05 -11.95
N LYS A 94 -15.42 -15.20 -11.38
CA LYS A 94 -16.10 -15.25 -10.08
C LYS A 94 -15.14 -14.84 -8.96
N ALA A 95 -15.69 -14.44 -7.81
CA ALA A 95 -14.90 -14.09 -6.64
C ALA A 95 -14.07 -15.26 -6.09
N GLU A 96 -14.49 -16.53 -6.29
CA GLU A 96 -13.67 -17.69 -5.94
C GLU A 96 -12.39 -17.76 -6.80
N ASP A 97 -12.51 -17.59 -8.12
CA ASP A 97 -11.39 -17.57 -9.06
C ASP A 97 -10.49 -16.33 -8.86
N VAL A 98 -11.09 -15.15 -8.62
CA VAL A 98 -10.36 -13.91 -8.31
C VAL A 98 -9.51 -14.09 -7.05
N LEU A 99 -10.10 -14.53 -5.94
CA LEU A 99 -9.36 -14.76 -4.69
C LEU A 99 -8.28 -15.84 -4.87
N GLN A 100 -8.56 -16.91 -5.60
CA GLN A 100 -7.57 -17.96 -5.92
C GLN A 100 -6.38 -17.39 -6.71
N LYS A 101 -6.59 -16.55 -7.73
CA LYS A 101 -5.49 -15.94 -8.51
C LYS A 101 -4.70 -14.90 -7.72
N ILE A 102 -5.35 -14.17 -6.83
CA ILE A 102 -4.67 -13.24 -5.93
C ILE A 102 -3.84 -14.01 -4.89
N HIS A 103 -4.37 -15.10 -4.34
CA HIS A 103 -3.65 -15.97 -3.41
C HIS A 103 -2.42 -16.62 -4.07
N GLU A 104 -2.56 -17.17 -5.29
CA GLU A 104 -1.43 -17.65 -6.10
C GLU A 104 -0.35 -16.57 -6.24
N ALA A 105 -0.72 -15.36 -6.67
CA ALA A 105 0.22 -14.25 -6.81
C ALA A 105 0.83 -13.75 -5.48
N SER A 106 0.17 -13.95 -4.33
CA SER A 106 0.74 -13.65 -3.00
C SER A 106 1.74 -14.69 -2.51
N MET A 107 1.73 -15.89 -3.11
CA MET A 107 2.64 -17.00 -2.82
C MET A 107 3.79 -17.13 -3.84
N ASP A 108 3.72 -16.45 -4.98
CA ASP A 108 4.80 -16.31 -5.97
C ASP A 108 6.09 -15.70 -5.34
N ASP A 109 7.27 -16.06 -5.87
CA ASP A 109 8.52 -15.41 -5.46
C ASP A 109 8.74 -14.07 -6.19
N HIS A 110 8.63 -12.99 -5.42
CA HIS A 110 8.89 -11.62 -5.83
C HIS A 110 10.29 -11.13 -5.44
N SER A 111 11.19 -12.00 -4.95
CA SER A 111 12.52 -11.59 -4.48
C SER A 111 13.34 -10.85 -5.55
N ASN A 112 13.18 -11.24 -6.82
CA ASN A 112 13.82 -10.60 -7.97
C ASN A 112 12.94 -9.56 -8.72
N ALA A 113 11.78 -9.18 -8.18
CA ALA A 113 10.91 -8.13 -8.70
C ALA A 113 11.15 -6.78 -7.99
N ASP A 114 10.91 -5.64 -8.63
CA ASP A 114 10.91 -4.33 -7.96
C ASP A 114 9.65 -4.11 -7.12
N CYS A 115 8.48 -4.40 -7.68
CA CYS A 115 7.18 -4.09 -7.09
C CYS A 115 6.07 -5.04 -7.58
N PHE A 116 4.85 -4.82 -7.09
CA PHE A 116 3.64 -5.52 -7.51
C PHE A 116 2.52 -4.54 -7.84
N VAL A 117 1.75 -4.83 -8.91
CA VAL A 117 0.57 -4.07 -9.32
C VAL A 117 -0.64 -4.99 -9.42
N CYS A 118 -1.78 -4.56 -8.87
CA CYS A 118 -3.07 -5.21 -9.07
C CYS A 118 -4.13 -4.17 -9.43
N VAL A 119 -4.89 -4.43 -10.49
CA VAL A 119 -5.91 -3.52 -11.03
C VAL A 119 -7.25 -4.23 -11.08
N PHE A 120 -8.30 -3.59 -10.58
CA PHE A 120 -9.69 -4.01 -10.72
C PHE A 120 -10.46 -2.99 -11.54
N LEU A 121 -11.04 -3.45 -12.64
CA LEU A 121 -12.00 -2.71 -13.45
C LEU A 121 -13.37 -3.36 -13.20
N SER A 122 -14.19 -2.80 -12.31
CA SER A 122 -15.48 -3.39 -11.91
C SER A 122 -16.47 -2.35 -11.36
N HIS A 123 -17.64 -2.79 -10.90
CA HIS A 123 -18.46 -2.00 -9.99
C HIS A 123 -17.88 -2.09 -8.57
N GLY A 124 -18.07 -1.05 -7.76
CA GLY A 124 -17.70 -1.02 -6.35
C GLY A 124 -18.81 -0.45 -5.48
N GLU A 125 -18.81 -0.80 -4.20
CA GLU A 125 -19.82 -0.36 -3.23
C GLU A 125 -19.23 -0.47 -1.81
N ASP A 126 -19.08 0.65 -1.12
CA ASP A 126 -18.28 0.79 0.10
C ASP A 126 -16.88 0.19 -0.06
N ASP A 127 -16.34 -0.52 0.94
CA ASP A 127 -15.03 -1.19 0.89
C ASP A 127 -15.00 -2.48 0.03
N HIS A 128 -15.93 -2.63 -0.92
CA HIS A 128 -16.03 -3.82 -1.77
C HIS A 128 -15.95 -3.51 -3.27
N ILE A 129 -15.34 -4.45 -4.00
CA ILE A 129 -15.47 -4.58 -5.46
C ILE A 129 -16.41 -5.73 -5.80
N TYR A 130 -17.09 -5.67 -6.94
CA TYR A 130 -17.82 -6.82 -7.48
C TYR A 130 -16.91 -7.71 -8.32
N ALA A 131 -17.02 -9.02 -8.15
CA ALA A 131 -16.66 -9.99 -9.18
C ALA A 131 -17.92 -10.37 -9.99
N TYR A 132 -17.83 -11.36 -10.89
CA TYR A 132 -18.98 -11.80 -11.68
C TYR A 132 -20.18 -12.24 -10.83
N ASP A 133 -19.96 -13.01 -9.76
CA ASP A 133 -21.02 -13.63 -8.95
C ASP A 133 -21.39 -12.87 -7.67
N LYS A 134 -20.43 -12.19 -7.03
CA LYS A 134 -20.61 -11.53 -5.71
C LYS A 134 -19.54 -10.48 -5.41
N LYS A 135 -19.75 -9.70 -4.35
CA LYS A 135 -18.77 -8.75 -3.78
C LYS A 135 -17.54 -9.48 -3.21
N ILE A 136 -16.39 -8.80 -3.26
CA ILE A 136 -15.16 -9.10 -2.50
C ILE A 136 -14.76 -7.84 -1.73
N GLU A 137 -14.44 -8.00 -0.45
CA GLU A 137 -13.87 -6.93 0.38
C GLU A 137 -12.43 -6.60 -0.05
N ILE A 138 -12.12 -5.32 -0.21
CA ILE A 138 -10.79 -4.83 -0.64
C ILE A 138 -9.72 -5.14 0.42
N GLN A 139 -10.08 -5.18 1.72
CA GLN A 139 -9.14 -5.60 2.77
C GLN A 139 -8.75 -7.08 2.60
N THR A 140 -9.68 -8.00 2.39
CA THR A 140 -9.37 -9.43 2.12
C THR A 140 -8.35 -9.61 1.00
N ILE A 141 -8.40 -8.79 -0.05
CA ILE A 141 -7.45 -8.78 -1.18
C ILE A 141 -6.07 -8.24 -0.75
N THR A 142 -6.05 -7.04 -0.17
CA THR A 142 -4.80 -6.34 0.16
C THR A 142 -4.04 -7.01 1.33
N ASP A 143 -4.76 -7.64 2.25
CA ASP A 143 -4.20 -8.33 3.42
C ASP A 143 -3.29 -9.50 3.07
N MET A 144 -3.49 -10.15 1.92
CA MET A 144 -2.60 -11.22 1.42
C MET A 144 -1.18 -10.71 1.13
N PHE A 145 -1.01 -9.43 0.80
CA PHE A 145 0.30 -8.83 0.48
C PHE A 145 0.91 -8.02 1.63
N ARG A 146 0.37 -8.13 2.86
CA ARG A 146 1.06 -7.60 4.06
C ARG A 146 2.43 -8.27 4.21
N GLY A 147 3.44 -7.52 4.64
CA GLY A 147 4.84 -7.97 4.66
C GLY A 147 5.14 -9.19 5.56
N ASN A 148 4.23 -9.56 6.47
CA ASN A 148 4.30 -10.78 7.26
C ASN A 148 3.67 -12.01 6.58
N ARG A 149 2.89 -11.83 5.52
CA ARG A 149 2.33 -12.90 4.68
C ARG A 149 3.16 -13.07 3.40
N CYS A 150 3.31 -12.00 2.61
CA CYS A 150 4.12 -11.99 1.39
C CYS A 150 5.50 -11.35 1.65
N GLN A 151 6.43 -12.12 2.24
CA GLN A 151 7.74 -11.63 2.66
C GLN A 151 8.63 -11.15 1.50
N SER A 152 8.50 -11.74 0.31
CA SER A 152 9.24 -11.37 -0.91
C SER A 152 8.87 -9.97 -1.45
N LEU A 153 7.75 -9.39 -0.98
CA LEU A 153 7.32 -8.00 -1.22
C LEU A 153 7.44 -7.10 0.03
N ALA A 154 8.10 -7.54 1.11
CA ALA A 154 8.41 -6.67 2.25
C ALA A 154 9.37 -5.54 1.80
N GLY A 155 9.11 -4.30 2.22
CA GLY A 155 9.87 -3.12 1.79
C GLY A 155 9.67 -2.68 0.33
N LYS A 156 8.93 -3.44 -0.49
CA LYS A 156 8.69 -3.14 -1.92
C LYS A 156 7.33 -2.46 -2.17
N PRO A 157 7.15 -1.62 -3.21
CA PRO A 157 5.85 -1.04 -3.54
C PRO A 157 4.81 -2.11 -3.89
N LYS A 158 3.59 -1.91 -3.41
CA LYS A 158 2.41 -2.75 -3.69
C LYS A 158 1.27 -1.82 -4.06
N ILE A 159 0.91 -1.79 -5.34
CA ILE A 159 0.05 -0.77 -5.93
C ILE A 159 -1.28 -1.42 -6.29
N PHE A 160 -2.37 -0.87 -5.75
CA PHE A 160 -3.74 -1.29 -6.05
C PHE A 160 -4.48 -0.15 -6.75
N ILE A 161 -5.10 -0.45 -7.89
CA ILE A 161 -5.88 0.51 -8.69
C ILE A 161 -7.29 -0.06 -8.85
N ILE A 162 -8.32 0.76 -8.64
CA ILE A 162 -9.73 0.35 -8.65
C ILE A 162 -10.53 1.38 -9.44
N GLN A 163 -11.36 0.92 -10.39
CA GLN A 163 -12.14 1.74 -11.34
C GLN A 163 -13.43 1.04 -11.79
#